data_AF-A0A1Y1RCU5-F1
#
_entry.id   AF-A0A1Y1RCU5-F1
#
_cell.length_a   1.000
_cell.length_b   1.000
_cell.length_c   1.000
_cell.angle_alpha   90.00
_cell.angle_beta   90.00
_cell.angle_gamma   90.00
#
_symmetry.space_group_name_H-M   'P 1'
#
loop_
_entity.id
_entity.type
_entity.pdbx_description
1 polymer ?
#
loop_
_entity_poly.entity_id
_entity_poly.type
_entity_poly.pdbx_seq_one_letter_code
_entity_poly.pdbx_strand_id
1 'polypeptide(L)'
;MSSLFKAAWTNALSRSFGKFAATKFPAPIQIGINWLYVKTMGVDMSNFHPLGEYPSLNALFTRRLLYPRELPKDPKAIISPSDSTITACGDIHDGLLLQIKGFYYRVDDLLSEHIDREEREMLYHGKYLNFYLSPRDYHRYHVPMDMRVTKVIHVPGLLYPVNLKFLNRVPELFIKNERLI
;
A
#
# COMPACT_ATOMS: atom_id res chain seq x y z
N MET A 1 -20.71 -7.43 18.29
CA MET A 1 -20.83 -7.42 16.81
C MET A 1 -19.79 -8.37 16.25
N SER A 2 -20.20 -9.49 15.65
CA SER A 2 -19.28 -10.56 15.22
C SER A 2 -18.20 -10.04 14.25
N SER A 3 -17.01 -10.66 14.29
CA SER A 3 -15.89 -10.32 13.40
C SER A 3 -16.30 -10.32 11.92
N LEU A 4 -17.12 -11.30 11.53
CA LEU A 4 -17.68 -11.46 10.19
C LEU A 4 -18.56 -10.27 9.74
N PHE A 5 -19.37 -9.70 10.63
CA PHE A 5 -20.21 -8.56 10.28
C PHE A 5 -19.37 -7.29 10.04
N LYS A 6 -18.33 -7.07 10.85
CA LYS A 6 -17.39 -5.96 10.63
C LYS A 6 -16.65 -6.10 9.30
N ALA A 7 -16.19 -7.32 8.98
CA ALA A 7 -15.50 -7.64 7.73
C ALA A 7 -16.38 -7.42 6.48
N ALA A 8 -17.62 -7.91 6.48
CA ALA A 8 -18.54 -7.71 5.37
C ALA A 8 -18.83 -6.21 5.13
N TRP A 9 -18.99 -5.45 6.21
CA TRP A 9 -19.25 -4.01 6.13
C TRP A 9 -18.06 -3.21 5.60
N THR A 10 -16.83 -3.48 6.06
CA THR A 10 -15.62 -2.82 5.54
C THR A 10 -15.40 -3.11 4.07
N ASN A 11 -15.64 -4.36 3.64
CA ASN A 11 -15.50 -4.74 2.24
C ASN A 11 -16.54 -4.04 1.36
N ALA A 12 -17.81 -3.98 1.79
CA ALA A 12 -18.86 -3.28 1.07
C ALA A 12 -18.56 -1.78 0.95
N LEU A 13 -18.12 -1.13 2.03
CA LEU A 13 -17.73 0.28 2.03
C LEU A 13 -16.57 0.54 1.07
N SER A 14 -15.52 -0.28 1.12
CA SER A 14 -14.35 -0.15 0.25
C SER A 14 -14.72 -0.31 -1.23
N ARG A 15 -15.56 -1.29 -1.56
CA ARG A 15 -16.03 -1.50 -2.93
C ARG A 15 -16.89 -0.35 -3.45
N SER A 16 -17.79 0.17 -2.61
CA SER A 16 -18.61 1.34 -2.96
C SER A 16 -17.76 2.60 -3.16
N PHE A 17 -16.79 2.83 -2.27
CA PHE A 17 -15.84 3.95 -2.43
C PHE A 17 -14.97 3.78 -3.67
N GLY A 18 -14.52 2.57 -3.99
CA GLY A 18 -13.79 2.27 -5.22
C GLY A 18 -14.59 2.60 -6.48
N LYS A 19 -15.89 2.26 -6.51
CA LYS A 19 -16.79 2.63 -7.61
C LYS A 19 -16.94 4.16 -7.73
N PHE A 20 -17.18 4.85 -6.61
CA PHE A 20 -17.23 6.31 -6.58
C PHE A 20 -15.93 6.92 -7.11
N ALA A 21 -14.78 6.48 -6.60
CA ALA A 21 -13.48 7.03 -6.97
C ALA A 21 -13.15 6.79 -8.44
N ALA A 22 -13.62 5.68 -9.02
CA ALA A 22 -13.46 5.38 -10.44
C ALA A 22 -14.45 6.13 -11.37
N THR A 23 -15.55 6.64 -10.82
CA THR A 23 -16.57 7.34 -11.61
C THR A 23 -16.04 8.69 -12.10
N LYS A 24 -16.33 8.99 -13.37
CA LYS A 24 -16.03 10.28 -14.00
C LYS A 24 -17.26 11.17 -13.88
N PHE A 25 -17.18 12.19 -13.03
CA PHE A 25 -18.26 13.17 -12.87
C PHE A 25 -18.13 14.31 -13.89
N PRO A 26 -19.21 15.07 -14.15
CA PRO A 26 -19.12 16.33 -14.89
C PRO A 26 -18.03 17.26 -14.31
N ALA A 27 -17.34 18.00 -15.19
CA ALA A 27 -16.11 18.72 -14.83
C ALA A 27 -16.20 19.60 -13.57
N PRO A 28 -17.26 20.41 -13.33
CA PRO A 28 -17.34 21.22 -12.12
C PRO A 28 -17.35 20.38 -10.83
N ILE A 29 -18.07 19.26 -10.85
CA ILE A 29 -18.18 18.33 -9.72
C ILE A 29 -16.83 17.63 -9.51
N GLN A 30 -16.22 17.16 -10.59
CA GLN A 30 -14.94 16.44 -10.52
C GLN A 30 -13.82 17.34 -9.99
N ILE A 31 -13.74 18.59 -10.44
CA ILE A 31 -12.78 19.58 -9.94
C ILE A 31 -12.98 19.81 -8.44
N GLY A 32 -14.24 19.94 -7.98
CA GLY A 32 -14.55 20.07 -6.56
C GLY A 32 -14.11 18.87 -5.72
N ILE A 33 -14.35 17.64 -6.21
CA ILE A 33 -13.91 16.39 -5.56
C ILE A 33 -12.38 16.35 -5.45
N ASN A 34 -11.67 16.62 -6.56
CA ASN A 34 -10.22 16.63 -6.62
C ASN A 34 -9.61 17.67 -5.67
N TRP A 35 -10.16 18.89 -5.67
CA TRP A 35 -9.73 19.97 -4.79
C TRP A 35 -9.92 19.62 -3.32
N LEU A 36 -11.09 19.06 -2.96
CA LEU A 36 -11.37 18.66 -1.59
C LEU A 36 -10.37 17.60 -1.12
N TYR A 37 -10.07 16.62 -1.97
CA TYR A 37 -9.06 15.60 -1.67
C TYR A 37 -7.69 16.20 -1.40
N VAL A 38 -7.17 17.02 -2.33
CA VAL A 38 -5.85 17.65 -2.20
C VAL A 38 -5.76 18.50 -0.94
N LYS A 39 -6.78 19.32 -0.67
CA LYS A 39 -6.80 20.18 0.51
C LYS A 39 -6.87 19.40 1.81
N THR A 40 -7.72 18.38 1.88
CA THR A 40 -7.93 17.61 3.12
C THR A 40 -6.76 16.69 3.46
N MET A 41 -6.12 16.11 2.45
CA MET A 41 -4.97 15.23 2.65
C MET A 41 -3.65 15.99 2.70
N GLY A 42 -3.61 17.24 2.22
CA GLY A 42 -2.37 18.02 2.13
C GLY A 42 -1.44 17.46 1.06
N VAL A 43 -1.98 17.14 -0.12
CA VAL A 43 -1.20 16.64 -1.26
C VAL A 43 -0.38 17.78 -1.84
N ASP A 44 0.93 17.59 -1.95
CA ASP A 44 1.76 18.49 -2.75
C ASP A 44 1.55 18.19 -4.25
N MET A 45 1.13 19.21 -4.99
CA MET A 45 0.84 19.14 -6.43
C MET A 45 1.98 19.71 -7.29
N SER A 46 3.10 20.11 -6.70
CA SER A 46 4.22 20.79 -7.39
C SER A 46 4.81 20.02 -8.58
N ASN A 47 4.83 18.69 -8.54
CA ASN A 47 5.37 17.81 -9.58
C ASN A 47 4.29 16.97 -10.28
N PHE A 48 3.05 17.47 -10.33
CA PHE A 48 1.90 16.76 -10.87
C PHE A 48 1.08 17.65 -11.81
N HIS A 49 0.27 17.05 -12.68
CA HIS A 49 -0.63 17.79 -13.55
C HIS A 49 -1.66 18.62 -12.74
N PRO A 50 -2.19 19.72 -13.30
CA PRO A 50 -3.28 20.49 -12.71
C PRO A 50 -4.52 19.64 -12.37
N LEU A 51 -5.27 20.04 -11.33
CA LEU A 51 -6.41 19.27 -10.81
C LEU A 51 -7.53 19.01 -11.83
N GLY A 52 -7.69 19.89 -12.81
CA GLY A 52 -8.70 19.76 -13.87
C GLY A 52 -8.39 18.65 -14.87
N GLU A 53 -7.16 18.14 -14.92
CA GLU A 53 -6.75 17.09 -15.86
C GLU A 53 -7.03 15.68 -15.35
N TYR A 54 -7.45 15.52 -14.08
CA TYR A 54 -7.79 14.22 -13.52
C TYR A 54 -9.29 13.93 -13.67
N PRO A 55 -9.67 12.97 -14.53
CA PRO A 55 -11.08 12.71 -14.85
C PRO A 55 -11.85 12.01 -13.72
N SER A 56 -11.16 11.51 -12.69
CA SER A 56 -11.76 10.85 -11.53
C SER A 56 -10.84 10.98 -10.31
N LEU A 57 -11.38 10.74 -9.12
CA LEU A 57 -10.58 10.74 -7.89
C LEU A 57 -9.51 9.64 -7.93
N ASN A 58 -9.82 8.48 -8.52
CA ASN A 58 -8.85 7.39 -8.67
C ASN A 58 -7.69 7.78 -9.61
N ALA A 59 -7.96 8.57 -10.66
CA ALA A 59 -6.93 9.10 -11.53
C ALA A 59 -6.00 10.08 -10.80
N LEU A 60 -6.54 10.92 -9.91
CA LEU A 60 -5.75 11.80 -9.03
C LEU A 60 -4.97 10.99 -7.98
N PHE A 61 -5.60 10.00 -7.36
CA PHE A 61 -4.96 9.12 -6.37
C PHE A 61 -3.74 8.41 -6.94
N THR A 62 -3.88 7.91 -8.17
CA THR A 62 -2.81 7.23 -8.94
C THR A 62 -2.08 8.16 -9.92
N ARG A 63 -2.05 9.47 -9.65
CA ARG A 63 -1.38 10.51 -10.45
C ARG A 63 0.05 10.12 -10.85
N ARG A 64 0.52 10.60 -12.01
CA ARG A 64 1.88 10.41 -12.53
C ARG A 64 2.75 11.62 -12.20
N LEU A 65 4.00 11.38 -11.82
CA LEU A 65 5.01 12.43 -11.73
C LEU A 65 5.23 13.04 -13.12
N LEU A 66 5.38 14.37 -13.17
CA LEU A 66 5.76 15.08 -14.39
C LEU A 66 7.23 14.83 -14.72
N TYR A 67 8.08 14.91 -13.70
CA TYR A 67 9.52 14.67 -13.82
C TYR A 67 9.92 13.39 -13.08
N PRO A 68 10.77 12.54 -13.68
CA PRO A 68 11.28 11.36 -13.00
C PRO A 68 12.08 11.77 -11.77
N ARG A 69 12.09 10.91 -10.74
CA ARG A 69 12.97 11.07 -9.59
C ARG A 69 14.42 10.84 -10.01
N GLU A 70 15.33 11.60 -9.43
CA GLU A 70 16.76 11.32 -9.55
C GLU A 70 17.07 10.01 -8.85
N LEU A 71 17.76 9.11 -9.55
CA LEU A 71 18.18 7.82 -9.03
C LEU A 71 19.68 7.83 -8.69
N PRO A 72 20.12 7.07 -7.67
CA PRO A 72 21.53 6.87 -7.40
C PRO A 72 22.25 6.29 -8.63
N LYS A 73 23.51 6.69 -8.84
CA LYS A 73 24.35 6.15 -9.92
C LYS A 73 25.03 4.82 -9.57
N ASP A 74 25.04 4.46 -8.29
CA ASP A 74 25.64 3.21 -7.83
C ASP A 74 24.74 2.02 -8.25
N PRO A 75 25.24 1.08 -9.07
CA PRO A 75 24.46 -0.08 -9.49
C PRO A 75 24.12 -1.04 -8.35
N LYS A 76 24.75 -0.89 -7.16
CA LYS A 76 24.43 -1.66 -5.97
C LYS A 76 23.44 -0.97 -5.03
N ALA A 77 23.02 0.26 -5.36
CA ALA A 77 22.05 0.99 -4.54
C ALA A 77 20.67 0.32 -4.61
N ILE A 78 20.06 0.16 -3.43
CA ILE A 78 18.64 -0.22 -3.30
C ILE A 78 17.86 1.06 -3.02
N ILE A 79 16.91 1.40 -3.88
CA ILE A 79 16.07 2.59 -3.71
C ILE A 79 14.78 2.26 -2.94
N SER A 80 14.14 3.28 -2.37
CA SER A 80 12.79 3.10 -1.84
C SER A 80 11.81 2.76 -2.98
N PRO A 81 10.94 1.74 -2.83
CA PRO A 81 9.98 1.38 -3.85
C PRO A 81 8.81 2.36 -3.94
N SER A 82 8.63 3.24 -2.96
CA SER A 82 7.50 4.18 -2.91
C SER A 82 7.77 5.39 -2.02
N ASP A 83 7.00 6.45 -2.23
CA ASP A 83 6.90 7.56 -1.28
C ASP A 83 6.08 7.10 -0.08
N SER A 84 6.73 6.95 1.06
CA SER A 84 6.12 6.30 2.21
C SER A 84 6.87 6.62 3.50
N THR A 85 6.26 6.24 4.62
CA THR A 85 6.90 6.23 5.93
C THR A 85 7.21 4.80 6.33
N ILE A 86 8.43 4.53 6.82
CA ILE A 86 8.76 3.23 7.42
C ILE A 86 8.10 3.15 8.80
N THR A 87 7.19 2.20 8.98
CA THR A 87 6.46 1.98 10.24
C THR A 87 7.12 0.95 11.15
N ALA A 88 7.85 0.00 10.55
CA ALA A 88 8.68 -0.98 11.23
C ALA A 88 9.77 -1.47 10.27
N CYS A 89 10.93 -1.82 10.81
CA CYS A 89 12.00 -2.50 10.08
C CYS A 89 12.87 -3.29 11.07
N GLY A 90 13.63 -4.26 10.57
CA GLY A 90 14.56 -5.02 11.39
C GLY A 90 14.91 -6.37 10.80
N ASP A 91 15.53 -7.19 11.64
CA ASP A 91 15.80 -8.59 11.34
C ASP A 91 14.56 -9.45 11.59
N ILE A 92 14.41 -10.50 10.80
CA ILE A 92 13.40 -11.53 11.02
C ILE A 92 13.99 -12.51 12.04
N HIS A 93 13.27 -12.71 13.15
CA HIS A 93 13.68 -13.61 14.23
C HIS A 93 12.65 -14.74 14.35
N ASP A 94 13.09 -15.98 14.17
CA ASP A 94 12.24 -17.19 14.24
C ASP A 94 10.96 -17.07 13.37
N GLY A 95 11.11 -16.41 12.21
CA GLY A 95 10.03 -16.16 11.26
C GLY A 95 9.01 -15.11 11.70
N LEU A 96 9.29 -14.31 12.73
CA LEU A 96 8.43 -13.21 13.20
C LEU A 96 8.89 -11.86 12.69
N LEU A 97 7.94 -11.03 12.27
CA LEU A 97 8.12 -9.63 11.88
C LEU A 97 7.26 -8.73 12.77
N LEU A 98 7.72 -7.50 13.01
CA LEU A 98 6.93 -6.49 13.71
C LEU A 98 6.02 -5.78 12.71
N GLN A 99 4.71 -5.82 12.92
CA GLN A 99 3.75 -4.97 12.20
C GLN A 99 3.93 -3.52 12.63
N ILE A 100 3.74 -3.28 13.92
CA ILE A 100 3.92 -2.02 14.62
C ILE A 100 3.90 -2.31 16.12
N LYS A 101 4.68 -1.58 16.92
CA LYS A 101 4.68 -1.54 18.40
C LYS A 101 3.92 -2.70 19.09
N GLY A 102 4.60 -3.83 19.31
CA GLY A 102 4.09 -4.97 20.07
C GLY A 102 3.16 -5.92 19.31
N PHE A 103 2.76 -5.61 18.08
CA PHE A 103 2.07 -6.55 17.20
C PHE A 103 3.03 -7.17 16.20
N TYR A 104 3.04 -8.50 16.20
CA TYR A 104 3.86 -9.32 15.33
C TYR A 104 2.99 -10.14 14.39
N TYR A 105 3.59 -10.63 13.32
CA TYR A 105 3.01 -11.61 12.39
C TYR A 105 4.11 -12.52 11.87
N ARG A 106 3.75 -13.71 11.38
CA ARG A 106 4.73 -14.66 10.84
C ARG A 106 4.96 -14.44 9.34
N VAL A 107 6.18 -14.72 8.89
CA VAL A 107 6.55 -14.77 7.47
C VAL A 107 5.64 -15.75 6.73
N ASP A 108 5.39 -16.93 7.30
CA ASP A 108 4.56 -17.98 6.70
C ASP A 108 3.15 -17.50 6.38
N ASP A 109 2.54 -16.81 7.34
CA ASP A 109 1.18 -16.31 7.19
C ASP A 109 1.13 -15.19 6.14
N LEU A 110 2.19 -14.38 6.04
CA LEU A 110 2.26 -13.30 5.06
C LEU A 110 2.40 -13.86 3.64
N LEU A 111 3.32 -14.81 3.45
CA LEU A 111 3.68 -15.35 2.14
C LEU A 111 2.67 -16.37 1.59
N SER A 112 1.74 -16.83 2.43
CA SER A 112 0.78 -17.90 2.12
C SER A 112 1.45 -19.25 1.81
N GLU A 113 0.65 -20.30 1.74
CA GLU A 113 1.11 -21.65 1.40
C GLU A 113 1.54 -21.81 -0.07
N HIS A 114 1.30 -20.80 -0.91
CA HIS A 114 1.62 -20.82 -2.34
C HIS A 114 3.08 -20.47 -2.67
N ILE A 115 3.88 -20.07 -1.68
CA ILE A 115 5.32 -19.88 -1.83
C ILE A 115 6.06 -21.16 -1.41
N ASP A 116 6.99 -21.58 -2.25
CA ASP A 116 7.71 -22.84 -2.08
C ASP A 116 8.51 -22.82 -0.77
N ARG A 117 8.64 -23.97 -0.13
CA ARG A 117 9.31 -24.06 1.18
C ARG A 117 10.71 -23.47 1.13
N GLU A 118 11.49 -23.80 0.11
CA GLU A 118 12.86 -23.30 -0.06
C GLU A 118 12.91 -21.77 -0.17
N GLU A 119 11.97 -21.15 -0.91
CA GLU A 119 11.84 -19.69 -1.01
C GLU A 119 11.52 -19.04 0.33
N ARG A 120 10.68 -19.68 1.16
CA ARG A 120 10.34 -19.19 2.51
C ARG A 120 11.51 -19.30 3.48
N GLU A 121 12.24 -20.40 3.45
CA GLU A 121 13.41 -20.62 4.32
C GLU A 121 14.50 -19.55 4.10
N MET A 122 14.67 -19.09 2.86
CA MET A 122 15.58 -17.98 2.55
C MET A 122 15.21 -16.65 3.24
N LEU A 123 13.93 -16.48 3.62
CA LEU A 123 13.42 -15.24 4.22
C LEU A 123 13.45 -15.27 5.76
N TYR A 124 13.48 -16.43 6.40
CA TYR A 124 13.44 -16.51 7.87
C TYR A 124 14.62 -15.85 8.59
N HIS A 125 15.74 -15.68 7.91
CA HIS A 125 16.94 -15.01 8.41
C HIS A 125 17.20 -13.67 7.72
N GLY A 126 16.21 -13.16 7.00
CA GLY A 126 16.30 -11.92 6.24
C GLY A 126 16.05 -10.67 7.07
N LYS A 127 16.01 -9.53 6.36
CA LYS A 127 15.61 -8.23 6.88
C LYS A 127 14.29 -7.82 6.25
N TYR A 128 13.49 -7.02 6.96
CA TYR A 128 12.23 -6.49 6.44
C TYR A 128 12.09 -4.99 6.67
N LEU A 129 11.26 -4.37 5.83
CA LEU A 129 10.79 -3.00 5.95
C LEU A 129 9.29 -2.96 5.67
N ASN A 130 8.54 -2.33 6.58
CA ASN A 130 7.12 -2.05 6.41
C ASN A 130 6.94 -0.60 6.00
N PHE A 131 6.46 -0.40 4.78
CA PHE A 131 6.18 0.92 4.21
C PHE A 131 4.69 1.25 4.35
N TYR A 132 4.39 2.42 4.89
CA TYR A 132 3.04 2.98 4.94
C TYR A 132 2.92 4.15 3.98
N LEU A 133 2.04 4.00 2.98
CA LEU A 133 1.64 5.07 2.08
C LEU A 133 0.38 5.73 2.67
N SER A 134 0.52 6.98 3.06
CA SER A 134 -0.59 7.81 3.47
C SER A 134 -1.34 8.32 2.24
N PRO A 135 -2.63 8.71 2.34
CA PRO A 135 -3.40 9.19 1.20
C PRO A 135 -2.75 10.36 0.44
N ARG A 136 -1.94 11.18 1.09
CA ARG A 136 -1.25 12.29 0.42
C ARG A 136 -0.09 11.85 -0.47
N ASP A 137 0.46 10.67 -0.24
CA ASP A 137 1.66 10.21 -0.94
C ASP A 137 1.35 9.82 -2.39
N TYR A 138 2.41 9.55 -3.16
CA TYR A 138 2.32 9.09 -4.54
C TYR A 138 2.09 7.57 -4.57
N HIS A 139 0.92 7.14 -5.04
CA HIS A 139 0.47 5.75 -4.98
C HIS A 139 0.83 4.94 -6.23
N ARG A 140 2.11 4.98 -6.62
CA ARG A 140 2.67 4.03 -7.58
C ARG A 140 3.94 3.45 -7.01
N TYR A 141 4.08 2.14 -7.15
CA TYR A 141 5.27 1.42 -6.73
C TYR A 141 6.28 1.38 -7.87
N HIS A 142 7.54 1.45 -7.47
CA HIS A 142 8.71 1.31 -8.33
C HIS A 142 9.54 0.14 -7.85
N VAL A 143 10.27 -0.45 -8.77
CA VAL A 143 11.16 -1.57 -8.50
C VAL A 143 12.41 -1.03 -7.76
N PRO A 144 12.78 -1.58 -6.58
CA PRO A 144 13.84 -1.00 -5.74
C PRO A 144 15.28 -1.33 -6.20
N MET A 145 15.46 -2.32 -7.07
CA MET A 145 16.75 -2.73 -7.65
C MET A 145 16.48 -3.56 -8.92
N ASP A 146 17.47 -3.76 -9.78
CA ASP A 146 17.31 -4.63 -10.94
C ASP A 146 16.89 -6.05 -10.51
N MET A 147 15.72 -6.50 -10.98
CA MET A 147 15.15 -7.80 -10.62
C MET A 147 14.27 -8.34 -11.75
N ARG A 148 13.97 -9.64 -11.65
CA ARG A 148 13.04 -10.33 -12.54
C ARG A 148 11.88 -10.88 -11.71
N VAL A 149 10.66 -10.56 -12.13
CA VAL A 149 9.45 -11.14 -11.53
C VAL A 149 9.38 -12.62 -11.90
N THR A 150 9.38 -13.50 -10.89
CA THR A 150 9.32 -14.96 -11.07
C THR A 150 7.94 -15.54 -10.78
N LYS A 151 7.19 -14.90 -9.87
CA LYS A 151 5.88 -15.35 -9.39
C LYS A 151 5.06 -14.13 -8.97
N VAL A 152 3.73 -14.24 -9.09
CA VAL A 152 2.77 -13.27 -8.58
C VAL A 152 1.61 -14.05 -7.97
N ILE A 153 1.31 -13.83 -6.70
CA ILE A 153 0.27 -14.56 -5.97
C ILE A 153 -0.75 -13.56 -5.42
N HIS A 154 -2.01 -13.74 -5.80
CA HIS A 154 -3.12 -13.01 -5.20
C HIS A 154 -3.66 -13.79 -4.00
N VAL A 155 -3.62 -13.17 -2.82
CA VAL A 155 -4.19 -13.73 -1.60
C VAL A 155 -5.46 -12.95 -1.26
N PRO A 156 -6.65 -13.54 -1.45
CA PRO A 156 -7.90 -12.88 -1.11
C PRO A 156 -7.99 -12.67 0.41
N GLY A 157 -8.65 -11.59 0.82
CA GLY A 157 -8.77 -11.27 2.23
C GLY A 157 -9.76 -10.15 2.50
N LEU A 158 -9.58 -9.49 3.64
CA LEU A 158 -10.39 -8.37 4.09
C LEU A 158 -9.86 -7.04 3.52
N LEU A 159 -10.70 -6.02 3.55
CA LEU A 159 -10.34 -4.66 3.14
C LEU A 159 -10.33 -3.74 4.36
N TYR A 160 -9.58 -4.12 5.41
CA TYR A 160 -9.41 -3.22 6.55
C TYR A 160 -8.56 -2.01 6.15
N PRO A 161 -8.91 -0.80 6.62
CA PRO A 161 -8.04 0.35 6.46
C PRO A 161 -6.66 0.09 7.07
N VAL A 162 -5.59 0.37 6.34
CA VAL A 162 -4.19 0.21 6.81
C VAL A 162 -3.63 1.49 7.46
N ASN A 163 -4.48 2.42 7.88
CA ASN A 163 -4.02 3.62 8.57
C ASN A 163 -3.43 3.29 9.94
N LEU A 164 -2.60 4.20 10.48
CA LEU A 164 -1.90 3.98 11.76
C LEU A 164 -2.84 3.59 12.91
N LYS A 165 -4.07 4.13 12.96
CA LYS A 165 -5.04 3.78 14.01
C LYS A 165 -5.46 2.32 13.95
N PHE A 166 -5.64 1.77 12.75
CA PHE A 166 -5.97 0.36 12.56
C PHE A 166 -4.76 -0.54 12.78
N LEU A 167 -3.58 -0.15 12.27
CA LEU A 167 -2.33 -0.89 12.50
C LEU A 167 -2.03 -1.08 13.99
N ASN A 168 -2.31 -0.07 14.82
CA ASN A 168 -2.13 -0.14 16.27
C ASN A 168 -3.28 -0.83 17.04
N ARG A 169 -4.31 -1.36 16.35
CA ARG A 169 -5.49 -1.97 17.01
C ARG A 169 -5.83 -3.37 16.53
N VAL A 170 -5.48 -3.69 15.29
CA VAL A 170 -5.81 -4.98 14.68
C VAL A 170 -4.52 -5.80 14.59
N PRO A 171 -4.40 -6.87 15.38
CA PRO A 171 -3.26 -7.79 15.24
C PRO A 171 -3.32 -8.48 13.88
N GLU A 172 -2.16 -8.75 13.29
CA GLU A 172 -2.01 -9.47 12.01
C GLU A 172 -2.83 -8.84 10.88
N LEU A 173 -2.92 -7.50 10.85
CA LEU A 173 -3.74 -6.77 9.89
C LEU A 173 -3.29 -7.07 8.45
N PHE A 174 -1.98 -7.17 8.21
CA PHE A 174 -1.43 -7.50 6.89
C PHE A 174 -1.84 -8.89 6.41
N ILE A 175 -1.92 -9.86 7.32
CA ILE A 175 -2.29 -11.25 7.01
C ILE A 175 -3.78 -11.35 6.68
N LYS A 176 -4.61 -10.62 7.43
CA LYS A 176 -6.06 -10.60 7.25
C LYS A 176 -6.49 -9.90 5.98
N ASN A 177 -5.70 -8.93 5.52
CA ASN A 177 -6.06 -8.14 4.35
C ASN A 177 -5.75 -8.86 3.04
N GLU A 178 -6.58 -8.55 2.04
CA GLU A 178 -6.30 -8.87 0.64
C GLU A 178 -4.96 -8.25 0.24
N ARG A 179 -4.13 -9.04 -0.45
CA ARG A 179 -2.80 -8.61 -0.88
C ARG A 179 -2.34 -9.33 -2.14
N LEU A 180 -1.34 -8.73 -2.78
CA LEU A 180 -0.57 -9.33 -3.87
C LEU A 180 0.86 -9.53 -3.35
N ILE A 181 1.40 -10.73 -3.59
CA ILE A 181 2.80 -11.08 -3.31
C ILE A 181 3.52 -11.22 -4.64
#